data_AF-A0A7J2SQJ5-F1
#
_entry.id   AF-A0A7J2SQJ5-F1
#
_cell.length_a   1.000
_cell.length_b   1.000
_cell.length_c   1.000
_cell.angle_alpha   90.00
_cell.angle_beta   90.00
_cell.angle_gamma   90.00
#
_symmetry.space_group_name_H-M   'P 1'
#
loop_
_entity.id
_entity.type
_entity.pdbx_description
1 polymer ?
#
loop_
_entity_poly.entity_id
_entity_poly.type
_entity_poly.pdbx_seq_one_letter_code
_entity_poly.pdbx_strand_id
1 'polypeptide(L)'
;MTQSVYGLLTAILLMMGAGLLGGTARVDLTNASLGIGAIWIGLVVGLTGVSAINQGMVASASIASVGRNPEVAARGIIFTVMPETIAIFGLLVAILLMTGLGLL
;
A
#
# COMPACT_ATOMS: atom_id res chain seq x y z
N MET A 1 -0.27 -7.15 8.24
CA MET A 1 -0.26 -5.89 9.02
C MET A 1 0.33 -4.75 8.19
N THR A 2 1.47 -4.96 7.53
CA THR A 2 2.17 -3.98 6.68
C THR A 2 1.26 -3.34 5.63
N GLN A 3 0.41 -4.13 4.97
CA GLN A 3 -0.50 -3.61 3.93
C GLN A 3 -1.51 -2.57 4.42
N SER A 4 -1.96 -2.70 5.67
CA SER A 4 -2.85 -1.73 6.30
C SER A 4 -2.14 -0.41 6.60
N VAL A 5 -0.82 -0.45 6.86
CA VAL A 5 0.00 0.74 7.10
C VAL A 5 0.10 1.58 5.82
N TYR A 6 0.21 0.94 4.65
CA TYR A 6 0.24 1.66 3.36
C TYR A 6 -1.10 2.33 3.06
N GLY A 7 -2.21 1.66 3.35
CA GLY A 7 -3.55 2.24 3.24
C GLY A 7 -3.73 3.45 4.17
N LEU A 8 -3.31 3.33 5.44
CA LEU A 8 -3.33 4.43 6.40
C LEU A 8 -2.48 5.61 5.93
N LEU A 9 -1.24 5.35 5.49
CA LEU A 9 -0.34 6.38 4.98
C LEU A 9 -0.97 7.12 3.79
N THR A 10 -1.52 6.37 2.84
CA THR A 10 -2.17 6.94 1.65
C THR A 10 -3.34 7.84 2.03
N ALA A 11 -4.17 7.42 2.99
CA ALA A 11 -5.28 8.23 3.48
C ALA A 11 -4.81 9.53 4.15
N ILE A 12 -3.79 9.45 5.01
CA ILE A 12 -3.22 10.63 5.67
C ILE A 12 -2.64 11.61 4.65
N LEU A 13 -1.88 11.12 3.66
CA LEU A 13 -1.28 11.95 2.63
C LEU A 13 -2.34 12.63 1.75
N LEU A 14 -3.41 11.93 1.38
CA LEU A 14 -4.53 12.54 0.64
C LEU A 14 -5.25 13.61 1.46
N MET A 15 -5.52 13.35 2.75
CA MET A 15 -6.15 14.33 3.63
C MET A 15 -5.26 15.56 3.87
N MET A 16 -3.94 15.38 3.93
CA MET A 16 -3.00 16.50 3.97
C MET A 16 -3.01 17.30 2.67
N GLY A 17 -2.93 16.64 1.51
CA GLY A 17 -2.96 17.30 0.20
C GLY A 17 -4.26 18.07 -0.06
N ALA A 18 -5.39 17.50 0.36
CA ALA A 18 -6.70 18.15 0.30
C ALA A 18 -6.89 19.27 1.34
N GLY A 19 -5.93 19.50 2.24
CA GLY A 19 -6.01 20.54 3.27
C GLY A 19 -6.93 20.20 4.47
N LEU A 20 -7.51 18.99 4.51
CA LEU A 20 -8.39 18.54 5.60
C LEU A 20 -7.65 18.47 6.94
N LEU A 21 -6.36 18.13 6.93
CA LEU A 21 -5.51 18.07 8.13
C LEU A 21 -4.54 19.26 8.25
N GLY A 22 -4.40 20.09 7.20
CA GLY A 22 -3.36 21.13 7.09
C GLY A 22 -3.87 22.57 6.99
N GLY A 23 -5.20 22.80 7.01
CA GLY A 23 -5.82 24.13 6.98
C GLY A 23 -5.83 24.80 5.60
N THR A 24 -4.83 24.56 4.75
CA THR A 24 -4.76 25.06 3.37
C THR A 24 -4.66 23.89 2.39
N ALA A 25 -5.62 23.78 1.48
CA ALA A 25 -5.56 22.80 0.39
C ALA A 25 -4.43 23.15 -0.58
N ARG A 26 -3.68 22.14 -1.03
CA ARG A 26 -2.59 22.31 -2.01
C ARG A 26 -3.10 22.47 -3.43
N VAL A 27 -4.36 22.10 -3.66
CA VAL A 27 -4.97 22.02 -4.98
C VAL A 27 -6.39 22.55 -4.93
N ASP A 28 -6.88 23.03 -6.07
CA ASP A 28 -8.25 23.55 -6.20
C ASP A 28 -9.27 22.40 -6.14
N LEU A 29 -9.91 22.26 -4.98
CA LEU A 29 -10.89 21.21 -4.70
C LEU A 29 -12.19 21.32 -5.52
N THR A 30 -12.41 22.43 -6.23
CA THR A 30 -13.57 22.56 -7.13
C THR A 30 -13.40 21.75 -8.42
N ASN A 31 -12.16 21.34 -8.76
CA ASN A 31 -11.89 20.48 -9.89
C ASN A 31 -12.28 19.02 -9.58
N ALA A 32 -13.37 18.56 -10.19
CA ALA A 32 -13.87 17.19 -10.05
C ALA A 32 -12.83 16.13 -10.48
N SER A 33 -11.92 16.46 -11.40
CA SER A 33 -10.84 15.57 -11.84
C SER A 33 -9.89 15.17 -10.70
N LEU A 34 -9.62 16.07 -9.76
CA LEU A 34 -8.76 15.79 -8.60
C LEU A 34 -9.45 14.87 -7.58
N GLY A 35 -10.76 15.09 -7.36
CA GLY A 35 -11.56 14.21 -6.50
C GLY A 35 -11.62 12.78 -7.03
N ILE A 36 -11.83 12.62 -8.34
CA ILE A 36 -11.78 11.32 -9.01
C ILE A 36 -10.37 10.72 -8.92
N GLY A 37 -9.32 11.52 -9.14
CA GLY A 37 -7.93 11.09 -8.98
C GLY A 37 -7.64 10.53 -7.59
N ALA A 38 -8.10 11.20 -6.53
CA ALA A 38 -7.94 10.76 -5.15
C ALA A 38 -8.62 9.41 -4.86
N ILE A 39 -9.80 9.16 -5.45
CA ILE A 39 -10.49 7.86 -5.34
C ILE A 39 -9.65 6.76 -5.98
N TRP A 40 -9.13 6.99 -7.20
CA TRP A 40 -8.30 6.01 -7.90
C TRP A 40 -6.97 5.74 -7.17
N ILE A 41 -6.37 6.77 -6.57
CA ILE A 41 -5.18 6.63 -5.73
C ILE A 41 -5.45 5.69 -4.55
N GLY A 42 -6.54 5.92 -3.80
CA GLY A 42 -6.93 5.04 -2.69
C GLY A 42 -7.25 3.61 -3.17
N LEU A 43 -7.89 3.48 -4.33
CA LEU A 43 -8.27 2.19 -4.91
C LEU A 43 -7.05 1.36 -5.34
N VAL A 44 -6.03 1.97 -5.95
CA VAL A 44 -4.78 1.28 -6.31
C VAL A 44 -4.11 0.66 -5.08
N VAL A 45 -4.03 1.41 -3.98
CA VAL A 45 -3.44 0.91 -2.71
C VAL A 45 -4.32 -0.17 -2.09
N GLY A 46 -5.64 0.01 -2.10
CA GLY A 46 -6.57 -1.00 -1.60
C GLY A 46 -6.47 -2.33 -2.35
N LEU A 47 -6.45 -2.30 -3.69
CA LEU A 47 -6.37 -3.50 -4.52
C LEU A 47 -5.02 -4.21 -4.37
N THR A 48 -3.92 -3.47 -4.37
CA THR A 48 -2.58 -4.06 -4.18
C THR A 48 -2.37 -4.58 -2.75
N GLY A 49 -3.07 -3.99 -1.77
CA GLY A 49 -3.10 -4.48 -0.38
C GLY A 49 -3.73 -5.87 -0.20
N VAL A 50 -4.50 -6.36 -1.18
CA VAL A 50 -5.04 -7.75 -1.19
C VAL A 50 -3.92 -8.80 -1.22
N SER A 51 -2.71 -8.41 -1.63
CA SER A 51 -1.49 -9.23 -1.52
C SER A 51 -1.23 -9.78 -0.11
N ALA A 52 -1.79 -9.18 0.94
CA ALA A 52 -1.77 -9.70 2.31
C ALA A 52 -2.26 -11.15 2.42
N ILE A 53 -3.25 -11.54 1.59
CA ILE A 53 -3.81 -12.90 1.57
C ILE A 53 -2.72 -13.88 1.12
N ASN A 54 -2.06 -13.58 -0.01
CA ASN A 54 -0.98 -14.40 -0.55
C ASN A 54 0.20 -14.47 0.43
N GLN A 55 0.52 -13.36 1.09
CA GLN A 55 1.56 -13.33 2.11
C GLN A 55 1.25 -14.26 3.28
N GLY A 56 0.00 -14.29 3.76
CA GLY A 56 -0.45 -15.22 4.80
C GLY A 56 -0.36 -16.68 4.36
N MET A 57 -0.73 -16.98 3.11
CA MET A 57 -0.61 -18.32 2.54
C MET A 57 0.85 -18.79 2.46
N VAL A 58 1.76 -17.94 1.95
CA VAL A 58 3.19 -18.27 1.86
C VAL A 58 3.83 -18.38 3.25
N ALA A 59 3.45 -17.52 4.19
CA ALA A 59 3.93 -17.56 5.57
C ALA A 59 3.51 -18.86 6.28
N SER A 60 2.24 -19.25 6.16
CA SER A 60 1.73 -20.49 6.78
C SER A 60 2.39 -21.75 6.20
N ALA A 61 2.57 -21.80 4.89
CA ALA A 61 3.31 -22.88 4.23
C ALA A 61 4.79 -22.92 4.67
N SER A 62 5.41 -21.75 4.84
CA SER A 62 6.78 -21.62 5.33
C SER A 62 6.92 -22.09 6.79
N ILE A 63 5.97 -21.77 7.66
CA ILE A 63 5.97 -22.27 9.05
C ILE A 63 5.84 -23.80 9.08
N ALA A 64 4.96 -24.37 8.25
CA ALA A 64 4.76 -25.81 8.17
C ALA A 64 5.99 -26.55 7.61
N SER A 65 6.80 -25.92 6.76
CA SER A 65 8.05 -26.51 6.25
C SER A 65 9.17 -26.42 7.28
N VAL A 66 9.28 -25.30 8.01
CA VAL A 66 10.23 -25.11 9.11
C VAL A 66 10.02 -26.13 10.22
N GLY A 67 8.75 -26.45 10.55
CA GLY A 67 8.44 -27.48 11.53
C GLY A 67 8.96 -28.89 11.16
N ARG A 68 9.23 -29.15 9.88
CA ARG A 68 9.80 -30.42 9.39
C ARG A 68 11.31 -30.36 9.18
N ASN A 69 11.80 -29.24 8.65
CA ASN A 69 13.22 -29.00 8.46
C ASN A 69 13.56 -27.55 8.88
N PRO A 70 14.15 -27.35 10.06
CA PRO A 70 14.51 -26.01 10.54
C PRO A 70 15.48 -25.26 9.62
N GLU A 71 16.29 -25.96 8.82
CA GLU A 71 17.27 -25.35 7.92
C GLU A 71 16.62 -24.53 6.79
N VAL A 72 15.34 -24.79 6.46
CA VAL A 72 14.65 -24.05 5.39
C VAL A 72 14.04 -22.72 5.84
N ALA A 73 14.18 -22.33 7.12
CA ALA A 73 13.58 -21.13 7.68
C ALA A 73 13.94 -19.85 6.92
N ALA A 74 15.22 -19.67 6.60
CA ALA A 74 15.68 -18.49 5.86
C ALA A 74 15.01 -18.38 4.48
N ARG A 75 14.84 -19.50 3.77
CA ARG A 75 14.17 -19.55 2.47
C ARG A 75 12.68 -19.23 2.60
N GLY A 76 12.01 -19.75 3.63
CA GLY A 76 10.61 -19.45 3.91
C GLY A 76 10.36 -17.96 4.15
N ILE A 77 11.26 -17.28 4.87
CA ILE A 77 11.20 -15.83 5.09
C ILE A 77 11.34 -15.08 3.75
N ILE A 78 12.32 -15.44 2.92
CA ILE A 78 12.54 -14.80 1.61
C ILE A 78 11.30 -14.91 0.74
N PHE A 79 10.69 -16.09 0.64
CA PHE A 79 9.47 -16.27 -0.16
C PHE A 79 8.28 -15.48 0.41
N THR A 80 8.18 -15.36 1.72
CA THR A 80 7.11 -14.59 2.38
C THR A 80 7.22 -13.09 2.11
N VAL A 81 8.42 -12.58 1.82
CA VAL A 81 8.63 -11.17 1.42
C VAL A 81 8.20 -10.91 -0.03
N MET A 82 8.20 -11.90 -0.92
CA MET A 82 7.89 -11.65 -2.34
C MET A 82 6.50 -11.01 -2.56
N PRO A 83 5.41 -11.49 -1.91
CA PRO A 83 4.10 -10.83 -1.99
C PRO A 83 4.06 -9.39 -1.45
N GLU A 84 4.93 -9.02 -0.50
CA GLU A 84 5.03 -7.66 0.05
C GLU A 84 5.35 -6.63 -1.05
N THR A 85 6.19 -7.04 -2.01
CA THR A 85 6.66 -6.18 -3.11
C THR A 85 5.48 -5.62 -3.94
N ILE A 86 4.42 -6.40 -4.13
CA ILE A 86 3.24 -5.98 -4.91
C ILE A 86 2.56 -4.77 -4.26
N ALA A 87 2.47 -4.76 -2.94
CA ALA A 87 1.84 -3.66 -2.25
C ALA A 87 2.72 -2.43 -2.14
N ILE A 88 4.03 -2.62 -2.01
CA ILE A 88 5.01 -1.52 -2.11
C ILE A 88 4.89 -0.85 -3.49
N PHE A 89 4.73 -1.62 -4.56
CA PHE A 89 4.49 -1.06 -5.89
C PHE A 89 3.17 -0.29 -5.98
N GLY A 90 2.10 -0.78 -5.35
CA GLY A 90 0.84 -0.03 -5.27
C GLY A 90 0.97 1.30 -4.54
N LEU A 91 1.69 1.31 -3.41
CA LEU A 91 2.00 2.53 -2.67
C LEU A 91 2.87 3.49 -3.51
N LEU A 92 3.88 2.97 -4.21
CA LEU A 92 4.74 3.77 -5.08
C LEU A 92 3.93 4.45 -6.17
N VAL A 93 3.05 3.71 -6.86
CA VAL A 93 2.17 4.27 -7.89
C VAL A 93 1.26 5.35 -7.29
N ALA A 94 0.69 5.11 -6.11
CA ALA A 94 -0.13 6.10 -5.41
C ALA A 94 0.64 7.40 -5.12
N ILE A 95 1.89 7.31 -4.65
CA ILE A 95 2.74 8.49 -4.40
C ILE A 95 3.06 9.23 -5.70
N LEU A 96 3.37 8.51 -6.78
CA LEU A 96 3.64 9.11 -8.09
C LEU A 96 2.41 9.84 -8.65
N LEU A 97 1.22 9.24 -8.50
CA LEU A 97 -0.04 9.87 -8.90
C LEU A 97 -0.33 11.12 -8.07
N MET A 98 -0.17 11.06 -6.74
CA MET A 98 -0.35 12.25 -5.88
C MET A 98 0.62 13.37 -6.26
N THR A 99 1.88 13.05 -6.55
CA THR A 99 2.89 14.01 -6.99
C THR A 99 2.52 14.64 -8.34
N GLY A 100 2.10 13.81 -9.30
CA GLY A 100 1.67 14.28 -10.64
C GLY A 100 0.41 15.15 -10.62
N LEU A 101 -0.46 14.97 -9.61
CA LEU A 101 -1.65 15.79 -9.39
C LEU A 101 -1.42 17.00 -8.48
N GLY A 102 -0.21 17.20 -7.95
CA GLY A 102 0.13 18.31 -7.04
C GLY A 102 -0.46 18.17 -5.63
N LEU A 103 -0.88 16.96 -5.22
CA LEU A 103 -1.38 16.67 -3.87
C LEU A 103 -0.24 16.53 -2.84
N LEU A 104 0.96 16.15 -3.30
CA LEU A 104 2.19 16.09 -2.51
C LEU A 104 3.11 17.26 -2.84
#